data_AF-A0A7S0IVM1-F1
#
_entry.id   AF-A0A7S0IVM1-F1
#
_cell.length_a   1.000
_cell.length_b   1.000
_cell.length_c   1.000
_cell.angle_alpha   90.00
_cell.angle_beta   90.00
_cell.angle_gamma   90.00
#
_symmetry.space_group_name_H-M   'P 1'
#
loop_
_entity.id
_entity.type
_entity.pdbx_description
1 polymer ?
#
loop_
_entity_poly.entity_id
_entity_poly.type
_entity_poly.pdbx_seq_one_letter_code
_entity_poly.pdbx_strand_id
1 'polypeptide(L)'
;ASQWEMEAFNKAYTKLAYVEMLQRFVEDAGAHGLLVMLDLHNLVENGGSLRNDGMLTTHNGRQAMEQAWRTIASAMCDESRFWNFFAADLRNEPHATYWGPPPRADK
;
A
#
# COMPACT_ATOMS: atom_id res chain seq x y z
N ALA A 1 -6.11 -24.68 -4.25
CA ALA A 1 -6.36 -24.31 -5.66
C ALA A 1 -5.51 -25.20 -6.55
N SER A 2 -6.06 -25.70 -7.64
CA SER A 2 -5.29 -26.35 -8.70
C SER A 2 -4.32 -25.36 -9.36
N GLN A 3 -3.33 -25.87 -10.10
CA GLN A 3 -2.43 -25.02 -10.88
C GLN A 3 -3.19 -24.17 -11.92
N TRP A 4 -4.26 -24.71 -12.50
CA TRP A 4 -5.07 -23.99 -13.48
C TRP A 4 -5.86 -22.84 -12.84
N GLU A 5 -6.34 -23.00 -11.60
CA GLU A 5 -7.03 -21.94 -10.85
C GLU A 5 -6.06 -20.80 -10.51
N MET A 6 -4.84 -21.13 -10.11
CA MET A 6 -3.79 -20.14 -9.84
C MET A 6 -3.37 -19.39 -11.11
N GLU A 7 -3.25 -20.07 -12.25
CA GLU A 7 -2.94 -19.43 -13.53
C GLU A 7 -4.07 -18.53 -14.05
N ALA A 8 -5.32 -18.95 -13.90
CA ALA A 8 -6.48 -18.14 -14.27
C ALA A 8 -6.62 -16.90 -13.37
N PHE A 9 -6.43 -17.08 -12.05
CA PHE A 9 -6.37 -15.98 -11.09
C PHE A 9 -5.24 -15.00 -11.44
N ASN A 10 -4.02 -15.50 -11.67
CA ASN A 10 -2.90 -14.67 -12.09
C ASN A 10 -3.17 -13.93 -13.41
N LYS A 11 -3.87 -14.52 -14.38
CA LYS A 11 -4.25 -13.81 -15.63
C LYS A 11 -5.22 -12.66 -15.42
N ALA A 12 -6.12 -12.75 -14.45
CA ALA A 12 -7.06 -11.68 -14.13
C ALA A 12 -6.34 -10.47 -13.51
N TYR A 13 -5.25 -10.70 -12.79
CA TYR A 13 -4.49 -9.65 -12.09
C TYR A 13 -3.30 -9.10 -12.90
N THR A 14 -2.65 -9.92 -13.73
CA THR A 14 -1.40 -9.55 -14.45
C THR A 14 -1.55 -8.54 -15.58
N LYS A 15 -2.78 -8.23 -16.02
CA LYS A 15 -3.06 -7.23 -17.06
C LYS A 15 -3.50 -5.88 -16.52
N LEU A 16 -3.72 -5.78 -15.21
CA LEU A 16 -4.23 -4.59 -14.56
C LEU A 16 -3.09 -3.63 -14.21
N ALA A 17 -3.35 -2.33 -14.30
CA ALA A 17 -2.50 -1.35 -13.64
C ALA A 17 -2.54 -1.58 -12.12
N TYR A 18 -1.52 -1.14 -11.40
CA TYR A 18 -1.39 -1.42 -9.97
C TYR A 18 -2.63 -1.02 -9.14
N VAL A 19 -3.22 0.14 -9.42
CA VAL A 19 -4.43 0.61 -8.71
C VAL A 19 -5.65 -0.24 -9.07
N GLU A 20 -5.81 -0.63 -10.34
CA GLU A 20 -6.90 -1.51 -10.78
C GLU A 20 -6.78 -2.91 -10.15
N MET A 21 -5.54 -3.39 -10.03
CA MET A 21 -5.21 -4.64 -9.36
C MET A 21 -5.63 -4.59 -7.88
N LEU A 22 -5.32 -3.50 -7.18
CA LEU A 22 -5.76 -3.30 -5.79
C LEU A 22 -7.30 -3.22 -5.67
N GLN A 23 -7.97 -2.51 -6.57
CA GLN A 23 -9.44 -2.46 -6.59
C GLN A 23 -10.04 -3.86 -6.72
N ARG A 24 -9.51 -4.65 -7.67
CA ARG A 24 -9.97 -6.02 -7.88
C ARG A 24 -9.73 -6.90 -6.66
N PHE A 25 -8.56 -6.78 -6.03
CA PHE A 25 -8.25 -7.49 -4.79
C PHE A 25 -9.26 -7.16 -3.67
N VAL A 26 -9.53 -5.87 -3.45
CA VAL A 26 -10.45 -5.41 -2.41
C VAL A 26 -11.87 -5.93 -2.66
N GLU A 27 -12.36 -5.86 -3.90
CA GLU A 27 -13.67 -6.40 -4.28
C GLU A 27 -13.78 -7.91 -4.06
N ASP A 28 -12.79 -8.68 -4.53
CA ASP A 28 -12.77 -10.12 -4.37
C ASP A 28 -12.76 -10.48 -2.87
N ALA A 29 -11.95 -9.79 -2.05
CA ALA A 29 -11.95 -9.97 -0.59
C ALA A 29 -13.31 -9.60 0.05
N GLY A 30 -13.95 -8.54 -0.44
CA GLY A 30 -15.26 -8.08 0.03
C GLY A 30 -16.36 -9.09 -0.27
N ALA A 31 -16.34 -9.73 -1.44
CA ALA A 31 -17.26 -10.83 -1.78
C ALA A 31 -17.16 -12.03 -0.82
N HIS A 32 -16.05 -12.15 -0.08
CA HIS A 32 -15.80 -13.16 0.94
C HIS A 32 -15.95 -12.64 2.38
N GLY A 33 -16.41 -11.40 2.58
CA GLY A 33 -16.62 -10.82 3.91
C GLY A 33 -15.33 -10.46 4.65
N LEU A 34 -14.22 -10.28 3.92
CA LEU A 34 -12.91 -9.98 4.51
C LEU A 34 -12.63 -8.48 4.51
N LEU A 35 -12.20 -7.96 5.66
CA LEU A 35 -11.69 -6.61 5.79
C LEU A 35 -10.24 -6.52 5.27
N VAL A 36 -9.95 -5.44 4.56
CA VAL A 36 -8.64 -5.18 3.96
C VAL A 36 -8.04 -3.92 4.57
N MET A 37 -6.83 -4.07 5.10
CA MET A 37 -5.92 -2.98 5.42
C MET A 37 -4.76 -3.04 4.43
N LEU A 38 -4.47 -1.93 3.76
CA LEU A 38 -3.34 -1.83 2.84
C LEU A 38 -2.16 -1.19 3.55
N ASP A 39 -0.97 -1.71 3.30
CA ASP A 39 0.28 -1.12 3.78
C ASP A 39 1.11 -0.52 2.63
N LEU A 40 2.01 0.39 2.96
CA LEU A 40 3.01 0.90 2.02
C LEU A 40 4.39 0.36 2.37
N HIS A 41 4.87 -0.60 1.57
CA HIS A 41 6.21 -1.16 1.71
C HIS A 41 7.30 -0.26 1.10
N ASN A 42 7.11 0.13 -0.16
CA ASN A 42 8.12 0.86 -0.92
C ASN A 42 7.43 1.87 -1.84
N LEU A 43 8.02 3.05 -1.93
CA LEU A 43 7.71 4.01 -2.98
C LEU A 43 8.93 4.14 -3.90
N VAL A 44 8.72 4.05 -5.20
CA VAL A 44 9.77 4.26 -6.20
C VAL A 44 9.45 5.56 -6.92
N GLU A 45 10.39 6.50 -6.89
CA GLU A 45 10.31 7.76 -7.63
C GLU A 45 11.50 7.83 -8.58
N ASN A 46 11.25 8.04 -9.88
CA ASN A 46 12.27 8.30 -10.91
C ASN A 46 13.48 7.34 -10.89
N GLY A 47 13.24 6.03 -10.75
CA GLY A 47 14.29 5.01 -10.76
C GLY A 47 15.09 4.88 -9.46
N GLY A 48 14.80 5.71 -8.45
CA GLY A 48 15.27 5.56 -7.08
C GLY A 48 14.18 4.96 -6.19
N SER A 49 14.52 3.97 -5.38
CA SER A 49 13.61 3.48 -4.35
C SER A 49 13.81 4.33 -3.09
N LEU A 50 12.74 4.90 -2.54
CA LEU A 50 12.73 5.52 -1.22
C LEU A 50 12.80 4.43 -0.13
N ARG A 51 13.80 3.55 -0.21
CA ARG A 51 14.16 2.61 0.86
C ARG A 51 14.76 3.41 2.01
N ASN A 52 14.60 2.92 3.24
CA ASN A 52 15.13 3.53 4.48
C ASN A 52 14.39 4.79 4.93
N ASP A 53 13.05 4.74 4.96
CA ASP A 53 12.18 5.77 5.56
C ASP A 53 12.30 7.18 4.98
N GLY A 54 12.95 7.32 3.82
CA GLY A 54 13.01 8.59 3.07
C GLY A 54 11.63 9.17 2.79
N MET A 55 10.61 8.32 2.66
CA MET A 55 9.20 8.70 2.51
C MET A 55 8.61 9.40 3.76
N LEU A 56 9.17 9.15 4.94
CA LEU A 56 8.76 9.81 6.18
C LEU A 56 9.66 11.00 6.51
N THR A 57 10.97 10.86 6.26
CA THR A 57 11.98 11.79 6.78
C THR A 57 12.25 12.98 5.86
N THR A 58 11.99 12.88 4.55
CA THR A 58 12.24 13.96 3.58
C THR A 58 10.96 14.70 3.17
N HIS A 59 11.08 15.96 2.73
CA HIS A 59 9.93 16.73 2.25
C HIS A 59 9.28 16.07 1.01
N ASN A 60 10.10 15.77 -0.01
CA ASN A 60 9.63 15.15 -1.25
C ASN A 60 9.05 13.76 -0.99
N GLY A 61 9.70 12.97 -0.13
CA GLY A 61 9.19 11.65 0.25
C GLY A 61 7.81 11.71 0.91
N ARG A 62 7.58 12.68 1.81
CA ARG A 62 6.26 12.86 2.43
C ARG A 62 5.20 13.28 1.41
N GLN A 63 5.53 14.20 0.51
CA GLN A 63 4.62 14.59 -0.58
C GLN A 63 4.28 13.40 -1.48
N ALA A 64 5.27 12.57 -1.81
CA ALA A 64 5.07 11.41 -2.64
C ALA A 64 4.21 10.33 -1.93
N MET A 65 4.43 10.10 -0.64
CA MET A 65 3.59 9.23 0.20
C MET A 65 2.14 9.74 0.28
N GLU A 66 1.96 11.04 0.53
CA GLU A 66 0.63 11.66 0.53
C GLU A 66 -0.07 11.50 -0.82
N GLN A 67 0.64 11.74 -1.92
CA GLN A 67 0.08 11.60 -3.27
C GLN A 67 -0.31 10.14 -3.57
N ALA A 68 0.48 9.16 -3.13
CA ALA A 68 0.16 7.75 -3.28
C ALA A 68 -1.12 7.37 -2.54
N TRP A 69 -1.24 7.75 -1.26
CA TRP A 69 -2.45 7.49 -0.48
C TRP A 69 -3.68 8.24 -1.02
N ARG A 70 -3.52 9.48 -1.49
CA ARG A 70 -4.61 10.22 -2.16
C ARG A 70 -5.07 9.51 -3.43
N THR A 71 -4.16 8.93 -4.20
CA THR A 71 -4.48 8.17 -5.40
C THR A 71 -5.29 6.93 -5.07
N ILE A 72 -4.86 6.14 -4.07
CA ILE A 72 -5.55 4.93 -3.63
C ILE A 72 -6.94 5.29 -3.07
N ALA A 73 -7.00 6.25 -2.15
CA ALA A 73 -8.26 6.67 -1.52
C ALA A 73 -9.27 7.19 -2.55
N SER A 74 -8.82 7.98 -3.54
CA SER A 74 -9.70 8.49 -4.60
C SER A 74 -10.22 7.36 -5.50
N ALA A 75 -9.38 6.37 -5.79
CA ALA A 75 -9.77 5.20 -6.60
C ALA A 75 -10.75 4.26 -5.86
N MET A 76 -10.76 4.29 -4.53
CA MET A 76 -11.58 3.40 -3.69
C MET A 76 -12.65 4.15 -2.88
N CYS A 77 -13.08 5.33 -3.34
CA CYS A 77 -14.03 6.19 -2.63
C CYS A 77 -15.49 5.70 -2.67
N ASP A 78 -15.83 4.77 -3.59
CA ASP A 78 -17.17 4.18 -3.66
C ASP A 78 -17.37 3.17 -2.53
N GLU A 79 -17.97 3.61 -1.43
CA GLU A 79 -18.25 2.79 -0.25
C GLU A 79 -19.12 1.57 -0.55
N SER A 80 -19.98 1.61 -1.58
CA SER A 80 -20.82 0.46 -1.94
C SER A 80 -20.02 -0.67 -2.58
N ARG A 81 -18.91 -0.32 -3.24
CA ARG A 81 -18.01 -1.23 -3.94
C ARG A 81 -16.81 -1.63 -3.07
N PHE A 82 -16.31 -0.73 -2.23
CA PHE A 82 -15.10 -0.90 -1.44
C PHE A 82 -15.34 -0.80 0.07
N TRP A 83 -16.52 -1.23 0.53
CA TRP A 83 -16.94 -1.19 1.94
C TRP A 83 -15.94 -1.85 2.91
N ASN A 84 -15.14 -2.80 2.42
CA ASN A 84 -14.20 -3.58 3.21
C ASN A 84 -12.78 -2.99 3.25
N PHE A 85 -12.48 -1.92 2.51
CA PHE A 85 -11.23 -1.17 2.68
C PHE A 85 -11.37 -0.17 3.82
N PHE A 86 -10.86 -0.54 4.99
CA PHE A 86 -11.18 0.17 6.25
C PHE A 86 -9.99 0.88 6.89
N ALA A 87 -8.76 0.58 6.46
CA ALA A 87 -7.56 1.11 7.09
C ALA A 87 -6.38 1.20 6.12
N ALA A 88 -5.49 2.15 6.41
CA ALA A 88 -4.20 2.31 5.77
C ALA A 88 -3.09 2.21 6.84
N ASP A 89 -2.19 1.26 6.67
CA ASP A 89 -0.90 1.24 7.35
C ASP A 89 0.08 2.10 6.54
N LEU A 90 0.28 3.34 6.99
CA LEU A 90 0.94 4.39 6.22
C LEU A 90 2.38 4.03 5.78
N ARG A 91 3.06 3.15 6.54
CA ARG A 91 4.37 2.58 6.22
C ARG A 91 4.57 1.32 7.06
N ASN A 92 4.69 0.17 6.41
CA ASN A 92 5.06 -1.07 7.09
C ASN A 92 6.50 -1.01 7.61
N GLU A 93 6.85 -1.17 8.89
CA GLU A 93 8.24 -1.27 9.43
C GLU A 93 9.22 -0.06 9.32
N PRO A 94 8.90 1.13 9.86
CA PRO A 94 9.77 2.31 9.76
C PRO A 94 11.04 2.23 10.66
N HIS A 95 12.12 1.63 10.14
CA HIS A 95 13.37 1.33 10.88
C HIS A 95 14.16 2.54 11.39
N ALA A 96 13.99 3.73 10.79
CA ALA A 96 14.64 4.97 11.19
C ALA A 96 13.83 5.77 12.23
N THR A 97 12.73 5.21 12.73
CA THR A 97 11.86 5.84 13.72
C THR A 97 11.95 5.17 15.08
N TYR A 98 11.61 5.92 16.13
CA TYR A 98 11.68 5.47 17.51
C TYR A 98 10.38 5.84 18.24
N TRP A 99 9.98 5.02 19.22
CA TRP A 99 8.82 5.30 20.09
C TRP A 99 9.03 6.52 21.02
N GLY A 100 10.25 7.05 21.10
CA GLY A 100 10.65 8.15 21.98
C GLY A 100 11.81 8.96 21.40
N PRO A 101 12.46 9.81 22.21
CA PRO A 101 13.61 10.58 21.76
C PRO A 101 14.68 9.67 21.13
N PRO A 102 15.40 10.14 20.10
CA PRO A 102 16.43 9.33 19.46
C PRO A 102 17.47 8.89 20.52
N PRO A 103 18.02 7.67 20.40
CA PRO A 103 19.13 7.24 21.25
C PRO A 103 20.24 8.28 21.21
N ARG A 104 20.75 8.68 22.39
CA ARG A 104 21.85 9.65 22.43
C ARG A 104 23.07 9.07 21.72
N ALA A 105 23.70 9.87 20.88
CA ALA A 105 24.86 9.49 20.07
C ALA A 105 26.16 9.35 20.88
N ASP A 106 26.10 9.47 22.21
CA ASP A 106 27.25 9.56 23.13
C ASP A 106 27.44 8.32 24.03
N LYS A 107 26.97 7.14 23.58
CA LYS A 107 27.31 5.86 24.21
C LYS A 107 28.02 4.92 23.24
#